data_AF-A0AA35ISB7-F1
#
_entry.id   AF-A0AA35ISB7-F1
#
_cell.length_a   1.000
_cell.length_b   1.000
_cell.length_c   1.000
_cell.angle_alpha   90.00
_cell.angle_beta   90.00
_cell.angle_gamma   90.00
#
_symmetry.space_group_name_H-M   'P 1'
#
loop_
_entity.id
_entity.type
_entity.pdbx_description
1 polymer ?
#
loop_
_entity_poly.entity_id
_entity_poly.type
_entity_poly.pdbx_seq_one_letter_code
_entity_poly.pdbx_strand_id
1 'polypeptide(L)'
;MVNFYNNQEKPSNSNGELPLIPAVFQNSPELLVRTIPTGNEIIESVHLTKCLQKYRNALASQLDCYGGKWDSKIANFRLVVENIINYSRKNIFNNEYENKHTVVPGSLIALGAFFAGSIAVNRSNWGAKRIIFNHNSSILEKLCTSLPSRTFLPWVLAAATFKCWSPQTSRNLVNATENDLFPDDFVKSYHDAWRKFYEEGYIVKKNDLKRKIDHKLQSNIRYAREQLCEKLK
;
A
#
# COMPACT_ATOMS: atom_id res chain seq x y z
N MET A 1 20.62 35.25 -28.40
CA MET A 1 21.83 34.66 -29.01
C MET A 1 22.61 35.82 -29.59
N VAL A 2 23.58 36.34 -28.85
CA VAL A 2 24.33 37.55 -29.25
C VAL A 2 25.79 37.16 -29.40
N ASN A 3 26.29 37.34 -30.61
CA ASN A 3 27.61 36.96 -31.08
C ASN A 3 28.56 38.16 -30.85
N PHE A 4 29.56 38.03 -29.98
CA PHE A 4 30.37 39.16 -29.49
C PHE A 4 31.81 39.22 -30.03
N TYR A 5 32.20 38.36 -30.97
CA TYR A 5 33.55 38.41 -31.52
C TYR A 5 33.53 38.85 -32.97
N ASN A 6 33.62 40.17 -33.15
CA ASN A 6 34.00 40.76 -34.42
C ASN A 6 35.16 41.73 -34.17
N ASN A 7 36.32 41.39 -34.74
CA ASN A 7 37.48 42.23 -35.09
C ASN A 7 38.07 43.17 -34.04
N GLN A 8 39.31 42.88 -33.62
CA GLN A 8 40.47 43.72 -33.97
C GLN A 8 41.79 43.06 -33.56
N GLU A 9 42.61 42.73 -34.56
CA GLU A 9 44.05 42.57 -34.39
C GLU A 9 44.69 43.95 -34.16
N LYS A 10 45.51 44.08 -33.11
CA LYS A 10 46.84 44.73 -33.17
C LYS A 10 47.61 44.53 -31.86
N PRO A 11 48.93 44.27 -31.91
CA PRO A 11 49.78 44.13 -30.73
C PRO A 11 50.27 45.52 -30.30
N SER A 12 50.29 45.79 -29.00
CA SER A 12 50.99 46.96 -28.45
C SER A 12 51.77 46.55 -27.22
N ASN A 13 53.08 46.45 -27.39
CA ASN A 13 54.05 46.48 -26.30
C ASN A 13 53.86 47.78 -25.51
N SER A 14 53.64 47.68 -24.20
CA SER A 14 53.94 48.77 -23.27
C SER A 14 54.65 48.19 -22.05
N ASN A 15 55.90 48.62 -21.87
CA ASN A 15 56.78 48.28 -20.77
C ASN A 15 56.24 48.79 -19.44
N GLY A 16 56.54 48.03 -18.37
CA GLY A 16 56.89 48.61 -17.08
C GLY A 16 55.77 48.70 -16.05
N GLU A 17 55.50 47.58 -15.37
CA GLU A 17 55.31 47.51 -13.92
C GLU A 17 55.44 46.04 -13.55
N LEU A 18 56.60 45.65 -13.00
CA LEU A 18 56.77 44.30 -12.47
C LEU A 18 55.80 44.13 -11.29
N PRO A 19 55.03 43.03 -11.22
CA PRO A 19 54.23 42.76 -10.04
C PRO A 19 55.16 42.60 -8.83
N LEU A 20 54.81 43.27 -7.73
CA LEU A 20 55.49 43.26 -6.43
C LEU A 20 55.34 41.89 -5.76
N ILE A 21 56.02 40.89 -6.32
CA ILE A 21 56.15 39.57 -5.71
C ILE A 21 57.51 39.53 -5.02
N PRO A 22 57.59 39.19 -3.72
CA PRO A 22 58.87 39.00 -3.07
C PRO A 22 59.71 37.97 -3.86
N ALA A 23 60.95 38.30 -4.21
CA ALA A 23 61.82 37.49 -5.07
C ALA A 23 62.03 36.04 -4.59
N VAL A 24 61.73 35.78 -3.31
CA VAL A 24 61.73 34.45 -2.69
C VAL A 24 60.69 33.50 -3.32
N PHE A 25 59.58 34.04 -3.84
CA PHE A 25 58.49 33.25 -4.43
C PHE A 25 58.59 33.09 -5.96
N GLN A 26 59.45 33.86 -6.63
CA GLN A 26 59.64 33.76 -8.09
C GLN A 26 60.49 32.56 -8.51
N ASN A 27 61.32 32.03 -7.60
CA ASN A 27 62.26 30.93 -7.87
C ASN A 27 61.84 29.60 -7.24
N SER A 28 60.64 29.50 -6.66
CA SER A 28 60.17 28.27 -6.03
C SER A 28 59.46 27.38 -7.06
N PRO A 29 59.92 26.15 -7.34
CA PRO A 29 59.28 25.25 -8.31
C PRO A 29 57.89 24.77 -7.89
N GLU A 30 57.50 25.05 -6.64
CA GLU A 30 56.23 24.63 -6.04
C GLU A 30 55.12 25.70 -6.11
N LEU A 31 55.44 26.94 -6.51
CA LEU A 31 54.51 28.05 -6.59
C LEU A 31 54.40 28.55 -8.04
N LEU A 32 53.17 28.59 -8.54
CA LEU A 32 52.84 28.95 -9.91
C LEU A 32 52.04 30.25 -9.87
N VAL A 33 52.64 31.30 -10.43
CA VAL A 33 51.99 32.61 -10.55
C VAL A 33 51.21 32.64 -11.85
N ARG A 34 49.90 32.88 -11.78
CA ARG A 34 49.05 33.05 -12.97
C ARG A 34 48.25 34.34 -12.89
N THR A 35 48.27 35.09 -13.98
CA THR A 35 47.43 36.27 -14.16
C THR A 35 46.08 35.84 -14.75
N ILE A 36 44.99 36.11 -14.03
CA ILE A 36 43.63 35.86 -14.52
C ILE A 36 43.30 36.92 -15.59
N PRO A 37 42.42 36.64 -16.58
CA PRO A 37 41.92 37.63 -17.54
C PRO A 37 41.33 38.92 -16.97
N THR A 38 41.07 39.00 -15.65
CA THR A 38 40.67 40.23 -14.94
C THR A 38 41.85 41.12 -14.54
N GLY A 39 43.10 40.72 -14.82
CA GLY A 39 44.31 41.46 -14.49
C GLY A 39 44.90 41.15 -13.12
N ASN A 40 44.24 40.35 -12.29
CA ASN A 40 44.73 39.97 -10.96
C ASN A 40 45.67 38.76 -11.04
N GLU A 41 46.81 38.82 -10.34
CA GLU A 41 47.75 37.71 -10.22
C GLU A 41 47.48 36.86 -8.97
N ILE A 42 47.35 35.55 -9.17
CA ILE A 42 47.20 34.57 -8.10
C ILE A 42 48.51 33.79 -7.98
N ILE A 43 49.00 33.67 -6.74
CA ILE A 43 50.09 32.78 -6.38
C ILE A 43 49.45 31.46 -5.92
N GLU A 44 49.55 30.41 -6.74
CA GLU A 44 49.02 29.08 -6.41
C GLU A 44 50.15 28.12 -6.03
N SER A 45 50.02 27.38 -4.94
CA SER A 45 50.93 26.25 -4.72
C SER A 45 50.47 25.05 -5.55
N VAL A 46 51.34 24.53 -6.42
CA VAL A 46 51.04 23.42 -7.34
C VAL A 46 50.64 22.16 -6.57
N HIS A 47 51.27 21.92 -5.41
CA HIS A 47 50.99 20.75 -4.57
C HIS A 47 49.63 20.84 -3.86
N LEU A 48 49.28 21.97 -3.25
CA LEU A 48 47.96 22.11 -2.61
C LEU A 48 46.84 22.09 -3.65
N THR A 49 47.02 22.74 -4.79
CA THR A 49 46.01 22.73 -5.86
C THR A 49 45.80 21.31 -6.40
N LYS A 50 46.87 20.53 -6.65
CA LYS A 50 46.75 19.12 -7.05
C LYS A 50 46.09 18.25 -5.97
N CYS A 51 46.39 18.48 -4.70
CA CYS A 51 45.79 17.76 -3.57
C CYS A 51 44.29 18.07 -3.45
N LEU A 52 43.92 19.35 -3.49
CA LEU A 52 42.54 19.81 -3.48
C LEU A 52 41.76 19.32 -4.70
N GLN A 53 42.38 19.33 -5.90
CA GLN A 53 41.76 18.79 -7.11
C GLN A 53 41.47 17.29 -6.97
N LYS A 54 42.43 16.51 -6.44
CA LYS A 54 42.22 15.08 -6.17
C LYS A 54 41.11 14.84 -5.17
N TYR A 55 41.09 15.58 -4.07
CA TYR A 55 40.05 15.46 -3.04
C TYR A 55 38.66 15.84 -3.58
N ARG A 56 38.57 16.95 -4.32
CA ARG A 56 37.34 17.39 -4.98
C ARG A 56 36.82 16.35 -5.97
N ASN A 57 37.69 15.78 -6.80
CA ASN A 57 37.30 14.75 -7.76
C ASN A 57 36.88 13.45 -7.06
N ALA A 58 37.55 13.09 -5.96
CA ALA A 58 37.17 11.93 -5.14
C ALA A 58 35.78 12.13 -4.52
N LEU A 59 35.50 13.31 -3.95
CA LEU A 59 34.18 13.64 -3.42
C LEU A 59 33.10 13.71 -4.50
N ALA A 60 33.39 14.33 -5.64
CA ALA A 60 32.45 14.41 -6.76
C ALA A 60 32.09 13.01 -7.27
N SER A 61 33.08 12.13 -7.47
CA SER A 61 32.83 10.75 -7.91
C SER A 61 32.07 9.91 -6.88
N GLN A 62 32.29 10.14 -5.58
CA GLN A 62 31.48 9.51 -4.54
C GLN A 62 30.04 10.01 -4.56
N LEU A 63 29.83 11.33 -4.66
CA LEU A 63 28.50 11.94 -4.77
C LEU A 63 27.75 11.45 -6.01
N ASP A 64 28.41 11.40 -7.17
CA ASP A 64 27.82 10.89 -8.41
C ASP A 64 27.46 9.39 -8.28
N CYS A 65 28.31 8.60 -7.64
CA CYS A 65 28.02 7.19 -7.37
C CYS A 65 26.82 7.01 -6.43
N TYR A 66 26.68 7.84 -5.40
CA TYR A 66 25.51 7.82 -4.52
C TYR A 66 24.26 8.31 -5.25
N GLY A 67 24.34 9.38 -6.04
CA GLY A 67 23.25 9.88 -6.88
C GLY A 67 22.74 8.80 -7.84
N GLY A 68 23.65 8.17 -8.58
CA GLY A 68 23.31 7.07 -9.49
C GLY A 68 22.68 5.86 -8.78
N LYS A 69 23.14 5.51 -7.57
CA LYS A 69 22.51 4.45 -6.75
C LYS A 69 21.10 4.85 -6.30
N TRP A 70 20.89 6.10 -5.93
CA TRP A 70 19.58 6.63 -5.55
C TRP A 70 18.61 6.60 -6.72
N ASP A 71 19.03 7.12 -7.86
CA ASP A 71 18.23 7.12 -9.09
C ASP A 71 17.88 5.69 -9.54
N SER A 72 18.85 4.77 -9.45
CA SER A 72 18.62 3.35 -9.73
C SER A 72 17.60 2.72 -8.77
N LYS A 73 17.66 3.02 -7.47
CA LYS A 73 16.66 2.54 -6.50
C LYS A 73 15.27 3.11 -6.79
N ILE A 74 15.18 4.39 -7.13
CA ILE A 74 13.92 5.04 -7.49
C ILE A 74 13.34 4.41 -8.77
N ALA A 75 14.17 4.17 -9.78
CA ALA A 75 13.77 3.51 -11.01
C ALA A 75 13.28 2.08 -10.75
N ASN A 76 14.02 1.29 -9.96
CA ASN A 76 13.62 -0.06 -9.59
C ASN A 76 12.31 -0.06 -8.81
N PHE A 77 12.11 0.88 -7.87
CA PHE A 77 10.86 1.00 -7.14
C PHE A 77 9.68 1.32 -8.07
N ARG A 78 9.87 2.24 -9.03
CA ARG A 78 8.85 2.55 -10.03
C ARG A 78 8.49 1.32 -10.86
N LEU A 79 9.48 0.54 -11.30
CA LEU A 79 9.25 -0.70 -12.05
C LEU A 79 8.49 -1.73 -11.23
N VAL A 80 8.83 -1.89 -9.95
CA VAL A 80 8.11 -2.81 -9.05
C VAL A 80 6.65 -2.37 -8.87
N VAL A 81 6.42 -1.09 -8.61
CA VAL A 81 5.07 -0.54 -8.47
C VAL A 81 4.27 -0.71 -9.76
N GLU A 82 4.86 -0.39 -10.90
CA GLU A 82 4.22 -0.57 -12.21
C GLU A 82 3.90 -2.04 -12.49
N ASN A 83 4.80 -2.96 -12.13
CA ASN A 83 4.56 -4.38 -12.26
C ASN A 83 3.39 -4.85 -11.38
N ILE A 84 3.31 -4.37 -10.12
CA ILE A 84 2.19 -4.68 -9.23
C ILE A 84 0.88 -4.12 -9.78
N ILE A 85 0.88 -2.88 -10.31
CA ILE A 85 -0.29 -2.26 -10.92
C ILE A 85 -0.75 -3.05 -12.14
N ASN A 86 0.19 -3.40 -13.03
CA ASN A 86 -0.11 -4.16 -14.25
C ASN A 86 -0.61 -5.56 -13.93
N TYR A 87 0.01 -6.24 -12.97
CA TYR A 87 -0.46 -7.53 -12.45
C TYR A 87 -1.89 -7.39 -11.90
N SER A 88 -2.13 -6.40 -11.04
CA SER A 88 -3.44 -6.20 -10.40
C SER A 88 -4.52 -5.89 -11.44
N ARG A 89 -4.22 -5.06 -12.44
CA ARG A 89 -5.14 -4.78 -13.55
C ARG A 89 -5.47 -6.01 -14.36
N LYS A 90 -4.47 -6.85 -14.65
CA LYS A 90 -4.65 -8.05 -15.47
C LYS A 90 -5.42 -9.16 -14.73
N ASN A 91 -5.10 -9.37 -13.46
CA ASN A 91 -5.54 -10.56 -12.73
C ASN A 91 -6.69 -10.28 -11.75
N ILE A 92 -6.74 -9.10 -11.11
CA ILE A 92 -7.73 -8.75 -10.10
C ILE A 92 -8.86 -7.90 -10.71
N PHE A 93 -8.49 -6.78 -11.33
CA PHE A 93 -9.41 -5.79 -11.91
C PHE A 93 -9.66 -6.04 -13.40
N ASN A 94 -9.95 -7.28 -13.78
CA ASN A 94 -10.13 -7.65 -15.19
C ASN A 94 -11.53 -7.32 -15.76
N ASN A 95 -12.47 -6.89 -14.92
CA ASN A 95 -13.82 -6.51 -15.35
C ASN A 95 -13.99 -4.99 -15.40
N GLU A 96 -14.08 -4.45 -16.62
CA GLU A 96 -14.25 -3.02 -16.87
C GLU A 96 -15.54 -2.43 -16.27
N TYR A 97 -16.65 -3.18 -16.31
CA TYR A 97 -17.93 -2.72 -15.76
C TYR A 97 -17.87 -2.56 -14.23
N GLU A 98 -17.36 -3.57 -13.52
CA GLU A 98 -17.20 -3.49 -12.07
C GLU A 98 -16.22 -2.37 -11.69
N ASN A 99 -15.08 -2.27 -12.38
CA ASN A 99 -14.09 -1.23 -12.12
C ASN A 99 -14.66 0.18 -12.23
N LYS A 100 -15.49 0.42 -13.25
CA LYS A 100 -16.04 1.74 -13.53
C LYS A 100 -17.22 2.10 -12.64
N HIS A 101 -18.04 1.12 -12.26
CA HIS A 101 -19.34 1.39 -11.64
C HIS A 101 -19.51 0.86 -10.22
N THR A 102 -18.82 -0.21 -9.82
CA THR A 102 -19.12 -0.91 -8.57
C THR A 102 -17.94 -1.01 -7.59
N VAL A 103 -16.69 -1.03 -8.07
CA VAL A 103 -15.50 -1.17 -7.21
C VAL A 103 -15.33 0.02 -6.28
N VAL A 104 -15.42 1.25 -6.81
CA VAL A 104 -15.27 2.48 -6.00
C VAL A 104 -16.39 2.61 -4.96
N PRO A 105 -17.69 2.62 -5.33
CA PRO A 105 -18.76 2.69 -4.33
C PRO A 105 -18.78 1.46 -3.41
N GLY A 106 -18.47 0.27 -3.92
CA GLY A 106 -18.34 -0.96 -3.13
C GLY A 106 -17.24 -0.87 -2.08
N SER A 107 -16.11 -0.25 -2.39
CA SER A 107 -15.01 -0.01 -1.44
C SER A 107 -15.39 1.00 -0.35
N LEU A 108 -16.14 2.06 -0.70
CA LEU A 108 -16.66 3.02 0.27
C LEU A 108 -17.67 2.37 1.22
N ILE A 109 -18.56 1.52 0.68
CA ILE A 109 -19.54 0.78 1.48
C ILE A 109 -18.83 -0.25 2.37
N ALA A 110 -17.79 -0.92 1.87
CA ALA A 110 -16.98 -1.84 2.65
C ALA A 110 -16.26 -1.14 3.81
N LEU A 111 -15.76 0.08 3.59
CA LEU A 111 -15.19 0.92 4.64
C LEU A 111 -16.25 1.31 5.69
N GLY A 112 -17.46 1.68 5.23
CA GLY A 112 -18.60 1.92 6.12
C GLY A 112 -18.96 0.68 6.96
N ALA A 113 -18.95 -0.49 6.33
CA ALA A 113 -19.19 -1.78 6.98
C ALA A 113 -18.08 -2.13 8.00
N PHE A 114 -16.83 -1.80 7.70
CA PHE A 114 -15.72 -1.93 8.64
C PHE A 114 -15.94 -1.08 9.90
N PHE A 115 -16.33 0.19 9.74
CA PHE A 115 -16.63 1.05 10.87
C PHE A 115 -17.87 0.58 11.64
N ALA A 116 -18.93 0.17 10.94
CA ALA A 116 -20.11 -0.41 11.58
C ALA A 116 -19.76 -1.68 12.38
N GLY A 117 -18.93 -2.56 11.84
CA GLY A 117 -18.40 -3.73 12.53
C GLY A 117 -17.55 -3.35 13.75
N SER A 118 -16.70 -2.34 13.62
CA SER A 118 -15.86 -1.84 14.73
C SER A 118 -16.71 -1.26 15.87
N ILE A 119 -17.78 -0.55 15.53
CA ILE A 119 -18.79 -0.06 16.48
C ILE A 119 -19.53 -1.25 17.12
N ALA A 120 -19.92 -2.25 16.33
CA ALA A 120 -20.64 -3.43 16.80
C ALA A 120 -19.82 -4.32 17.73
N VAL A 121 -18.49 -4.30 17.69
CA VAL A 121 -17.66 -5.08 18.62
C VAL A 121 -17.30 -4.30 19.89
N ASN A 122 -17.52 -2.99 19.94
CA ASN A 122 -17.17 -2.21 21.11
C ASN A 122 -18.07 -2.58 22.30
N ARG A 123 -17.50 -3.17 23.36
CA ARG A 123 -18.18 -3.53 24.62
C ARG A 123 -18.95 -2.36 25.23
N SER A 124 -18.44 -1.13 25.09
CA SER A 124 -19.11 0.05 25.62
C SER A 124 -20.46 0.33 24.96
N ASN A 125 -20.63 -0.10 23.70
CA ASN A 125 -21.87 0.10 22.94
C ASN A 125 -22.96 -0.92 23.30
N TRP A 126 -22.58 -2.05 23.91
CA TRP A 126 -23.51 -3.06 24.40
C TRP A 126 -23.95 -2.85 25.85
N GLY A 127 -23.49 -1.77 26.50
CA GLY A 127 -23.87 -1.49 27.89
C GLY A 127 -23.06 -2.25 28.93
N ALA A 128 -21.96 -2.93 28.55
CA ALA A 128 -21.10 -3.70 29.46
C ALA A 128 -20.46 -2.88 30.61
N LYS A 129 -20.47 -1.54 30.53
CA LYS A 129 -20.08 -0.66 31.66
C LYS A 129 -21.13 -0.60 32.78
N ARG A 130 -22.35 -1.10 32.59
CA ARG A 130 -23.40 -1.15 33.61
C ARG A 130 -23.28 -2.38 34.51
N ILE A 131 -22.07 -2.72 34.95
CA ILE A 131 -21.82 -3.81 35.93
C ILE A 131 -22.61 -3.58 37.24
N ILE A 132 -23.01 -2.34 37.51
CA ILE A 132 -23.77 -1.93 38.71
C ILE A 132 -25.27 -2.31 38.63
N PHE A 133 -25.84 -2.51 37.44
CA PHE A 133 -27.22 -2.96 37.27
C PHE A 133 -27.21 -4.32 36.57
N ASN A 134 -27.54 -5.37 37.32
CA ASN A 134 -27.67 -6.78 36.96
C ASN A 134 -28.05 -7.03 35.48
N HIS A 135 -27.07 -6.89 34.56
CA HIS A 135 -27.31 -6.97 33.12
C HIS A 135 -27.11 -8.42 32.70
N ASN A 136 -28.19 -9.07 32.29
CA ASN A 136 -28.12 -10.36 31.62
C ASN A 136 -27.46 -10.16 30.25
N SER A 137 -26.16 -10.35 30.22
CA SER A 137 -25.35 -10.29 29.01
C SER A 137 -25.87 -11.30 27.98
N SER A 138 -26.28 -10.79 26.82
CA SER A 138 -26.81 -11.64 25.74
C SER A 138 -25.68 -12.50 25.16
N ILE A 139 -26.00 -13.72 24.73
CA ILE A 139 -25.03 -14.60 24.04
C ILE A 139 -24.43 -13.88 22.82
N LEU A 140 -25.23 -13.06 22.14
CA LEU A 140 -24.80 -12.28 20.97
C LEU A 140 -23.82 -11.16 21.34
N GLU A 141 -23.99 -10.53 22.52
CA GLU A 141 -23.02 -9.59 23.07
C GLU A 141 -21.69 -10.29 23.37
N LYS A 142 -21.72 -11.46 24.01
CA LYS A 142 -20.50 -12.24 24.31
C LYS A 142 -19.75 -12.67 23.06
N LEU A 143 -20.48 -13.07 22.01
CA LEU A 143 -19.90 -13.46 20.72
C LEU A 143 -19.35 -12.26 19.96
N CYS A 144 -20.11 -11.16 19.86
CA CYS A 144 -19.68 -9.97 19.14
C CYS A 144 -18.57 -9.21 19.86
N THR A 145 -18.49 -9.26 21.20
CA THR A 145 -17.49 -8.51 22.00
C THR A 145 -16.29 -9.32 22.49
N SER A 146 -16.17 -10.57 22.01
CA SER A 146 -14.99 -11.41 22.25
C SER A 146 -13.72 -10.78 21.64
N LEU A 147 -12.54 -11.16 22.16
CA LEU A 147 -11.27 -10.67 21.60
C LEU A 147 -11.09 -11.06 20.11
N PRO A 148 -11.40 -12.30 19.68
CA PRO A 148 -11.32 -12.68 18.28
C PRO A 148 -12.29 -11.88 17.40
N SER A 149 -13.54 -11.71 17.84
CA SER A 149 -14.51 -10.94 17.05
C SER A 149 -14.12 -9.47 16.89
N ARG A 150 -13.40 -8.88 17.86
CA ARG A 150 -12.93 -7.49 17.79
C ARG A 150 -11.96 -7.24 16.67
N THR A 151 -11.12 -8.22 16.40
CA THR A 151 -10.18 -8.15 15.31
C THR A 151 -10.84 -8.58 14.02
N PHE A 152 -11.56 -9.70 13.99
CA PHE A 152 -12.03 -10.30 12.74
C PHE A 152 -13.36 -9.75 12.20
N LEU A 153 -14.34 -9.46 13.06
CA LEU A 153 -15.69 -9.09 12.63
C LEU A 153 -15.72 -7.84 11.71
N PRO A 154 -14.97 -6.75 11.99
CA PRO A 154 -14.93 -5.59 11.09
C PRO A 154 -14.42 -5.93 9.69
N TRP A 155 -13.36 -6.75 9.60
CA TRP A 155 -12.79 -7.18 8.33
C TRP A 155 -13.73 -8.14 7.58
N VAL A 156 -14.37 -9.06 8.29
CA VAL A 156 -15.35 -9.98 7.70
C VAL A 156 -16.54 -9.20 7.13
N LEU A 157 -17.05 -8.19 7.84
CA LEU A 157 -18.14 -7.34 7.36
C LEU A 157 -17.73 -6.57 6.10
N ALA A 158 -16.52 -6.00 6.09
CA ALA A 158 -15.96 -5.29 4.95
C ALA A 158 -15.78 -6.21 3.74
N ALA A 159 -15.21 -7.41 3.93
CA ALA A 159 -15.02 -8.38 2.86
C ALA A 159 -16.36 -8.91 2.31
N ALA A 160 -17.33 -9.18 3.18
CA ALA A 160 -18.65 -9.65 2.76
C ALA A 160 -19.42 -8.59 1.96
N THR A 161 -19.38 -7.34 2.40
CA THR A 161 -20.01 -6.22 1.69
C THR A 161 -19.32 -5.92 0.38
N PHE A 162 -17.98 -5.91 0.34
CA PHE A 162 -17.23 -5.77 -0.90
C PHE A 162 -17.56 -6.89 -1.90
N LYS A 163 -17.62 -8.14 -1.44
CA LYS A 163 -18.02 -9.29 -2.28
C LYS A 163 -19.43 -9.15 -2.85
N CYS A 164 -20.35 -8.52 -2.12
CA CYS A 164 -21.71 -8.28 -2.61
C CYS A 164 -21.77 -7.22 -3.72
N TRP A 165 -20.90 -6.22 -3.68
CA TRP A 165 -20.87 -5.12 -4.65
C TRP A 165 -19.95 -5.36 -5.84
N SER A 166 -18.86 -6.11 -5.65
CA SER A 166 -17.86 -6.42 -6.68
C SER A 166 -17.52 -7.91 -6.64
N PRO A 167 -18.47 -8.79 -7.03
CA PRO A 167 -18.32 -10.24 -6.91
C PRO A 167 -17.21 -10.81 -7.77
N GLN A 168 -16.97 -10.29 -8.98
CA GLN A 168 -15.92 -10.81 -9.85
C GLN A 168 -14.54 -10.34 -9.38
N THR A 169 -14.40 -9.07 -9.06
CA THR A 169 -13.14 -8.50 -8.53
C THR A 169 -12.72 -9.17 -7.22
N SER A 170 -13.66 -9.40 -6.31
CA SER A 170 -13.38 -10.12 -5.05
C SER A 170 -13.00 -11.59 -5.28
N ARG A 171 -13.65 -12.29 -6.21
CA ARG A 171 -13.28 -13.65 -6.59
C ARG A 171 -11.89 -13.72 -7.21
N ASN A 172 -11.58 -12.78 -8.10
CA ASN A 172 -10.27 -12.68 -8.73
C ASN A 172 -9.17 -12.39 -7.72
N LEU A 173 -9.44 -11.54 -6.72
CA LEU A 173 -8.49 -11.27 -5.63
C LEU A 173 -8.19 -12.53 -4.82
N VAL A 174 -9.22 -13.30 -4.48
CA VAL A 174 -9.06 -14.59 -3.79
C VAL A 174 -8.26 -15.56 -4.66
N ASN A 175 -8.61 -15.71 -5.93
CA ASN A 175 -7.90 -16.59 -6.86
C ASN A 175 -6.43 -16.18 -7.03
N ALA A 176 -6.14 -14.89 -7.17
CA ALA A 176 -4.77 -14.38 -7.28
C ALA A 176 -3.97 -14.68 -6.00
N THR A 177 -4.59 -14.54 -4.84
CA THR A 177 -3.94 -14.83 -3.56
C THR A 177 -3.72 -16.35 -3.37
N GLU A 178 -4.72 -17.17 -3.72
CA GLU A 178 -4.64 -18.63 -3.62
C GLU A 178 -3.56 -19.20 -4.53
N ASN A 179 -3.47 -18.72 -5.78
CA ASN A 179 -2.52 -19.26 -6.76
C ASN A 179 -1.08 -18.73 -6.59
N ASP A 180 -0.91 -17.49 -6.10
CA ASP A 180 0.42 -16.87 -6.09
C ASP A 180 1.08 -16.85 -4.70
N LEU A 181 0.31 -16.94 -3.61
CA LEU A 181 0.84 -16.84 -2.25
C LEU A 181 0.87 -18.17 -1.50
N PHE A 182 -0.09 -19.07 -1.77
CA PHE A 182 -0.27 -20.29 -1.00
C PHE A 182 0.15 -21.54 -1.79
N PRO A 183 0.73 -22.56 -1.14
CA PRO A 183 0.97 -23.86 -1.78
C PRO A 183 -0.34 -24.52 -2.21
N ASP A 184 -0.34 -25.16 -3.39
CA ASP A 184 -1.52 -25.84 -3.95
C ASP A 184 -2.16 -26.84 -2.99
N ASP A 185 -1.34 -27.56 -2.21
CA ASP A 185 -1.83 -28.56 -1.25
C ASP A 185 -2.59 -27.92 -0.09
N PHE A 186 -2.17 -26.73 0.35
CA PHE A 186 -2.89 -25.97 1.37
C PHE A 186 -4.23 -25.46 0.83
N VAL A 187 -4.24 -24.92 -0.38
CA VAL A 187 -5.46 -24.43 -1.05
C VAL A 187 -6.47 -25.55 -1.23
N LYS A 188 -6.04 -26.73 -1.69
CA LYS A 188 -6.90 -27.92 -1.79
C LYS A 188 -7.47 -28.35 -0.44
N SER A 189 -6.62 -28.48 0.58
CA SER A 189 -7.06 -28.87 1.91
C SER A 189 -8.03 -27.86 2.52
N TYR A 190 -7.82 -26.56 2.27
CA TYR A 190 -8.71 -25.49 2.70
C TYR A 190 -10.08 -25.60 2.03
N HIS A 191 -10.13 -25.75 0.70
CA HIS A 191 -11.38 -25.89 -0.05
C HIS A 191 -12.14 -27.16 0.34
N ASP A 192 -11.44 -28.27 0.59
CA ASP A 192 -12.05 -29.52 1.05
C ASP A 192 -12.62 -29.39 2.46
N ALA A 193 -11.89 -28.74 3.37
CA ALA A 193 -12.40 -28.45 4.71
C ALA A 193 -13.63 -27.53 4.64
N TRP A 194 -13.57 -26.47 3.83
CA TRP A 194 -14.68 -25.55 3.64
C TRP A 194 -15.92 -26.26 3.08
N ARG A 195 -15.75 -27.11 2.06
CA ARG A 195 -16.83 -27.92 1.48
C ARG A 195 -17.50 -28.80 2.55
N LYS A 196 -16.72 -29.54 3.34
CA LYS A 196 -17.24 -30.41 4.41
C LYS A 196 -17.98 -29.62 5.49
N PHE A 197 -17.42 -28.51 5.97
CA PHE A 197 -18.04 -27.73 7.03
C PHE A 197 -19.27 -26.96 6.55
N TYR A 198 -19.15 -26.26 5.43
CA TYR A 198 -20.17 -25.32 4.96
C TYR A 198 -21.24 -26.01 4.12
N GLU A 199 -20.86 -26.74 3.07
CA GLU A 199 -21.82 -27.34 2.14
C GLU A 199 -22.48 -28.58 2.75
N GLU A 200 -21.67 -29.52 3.23
CA GLU A 200 -22.18 -30.78 3.79
C GLU A 200 -22.73 -30.61 5.21
N GLY A 201 -22.09 -29.76 6.02
CA GLY A 201 -22.51 -29.50 7.39
C GLY A 201 -23.64 -28.47 7.50
N TYR A 202 -23.32 -27.22 7.21
CA TYR A 202 -24.21 -26.09 7.50
C TYR A 202 -25.42 -26.03 6.57
N ILE A 203 -25.23 -26.12 5.25
CA ILE A 203 -26.35 -26.01 4.29
C ILE A 203 -27.34 -27.15 4.48
N VAL A 204 -26.86 -28.39 4.62
CA VAL A 204 -27.73 -29.55 4.85
C VAL A 204 -28.53 -29.40 6.14
N LYS A 205 -27.88 -29.04 7.25
CA LYS A 205 -28.57 -28.81 8.54
C LYS A 205 -29.57 -27.66 8.48
N LYS A 206 -29.24 -26.57 7.78
CA LYS A 206 -30.17 -25.44 7.58
C LYS A 206 -31.41 -25.89 6.82
N ASN A 207 -31.23 -26.66 5.75
CA ASN A 207 -32.34 -27.15 4.93
C ASN A 207 -33.18 -28.18 5.68
N ASP A 208 -32.55 -29.06 6.47
CA ASP A 208 -33.26 -30.02 7.34
C ASP A 208 -34.07 -29.30 8.43
N LEU A 209 -33.49 -28.28 9.07
CA LEU A 209 -34.20 -27.46 10.05
C LEU A 209 -35.40 -26.75 9.42
N LYS A 210 -35.23 -26.17 8.23
CA LYS A 210 -36.33 -25.54 7.49
C LYS A 210 -37.47 -26.53 7.23
N ARG A 211 -37.16 -27.74 6.76
CA ARG A 211 -38.15 -28.81 6.54
C ARG A 211 -38.86 -29.22 7.81
N LYS A 212 -38.14 -29.35 8.93
CA LYS A 212 -38.72 -29.69 10.24
C LYS A 212 -39.68 -28.61 10.75
N ILE A 213 -39.32 -27.34 10.56
CA ILE A 213 -40.18 -26.20 10.93
C ILE A 213 -41.45 -26.21 10.07
N ASP A 214 -41.32 -26.35 8.74
CA ASP A 214 -42.46 -26.40 7.83
C ASP A 214 -43.40 -27.56 8.16
N HIS A 215 -42.86 -28.76 8.41
CA HIS A 215 -43.65 -29.93 8.79
C HIS A 215 -44.37 -29.73 10.13
N LYS A 216 -43.69 -29.14 11.13
CA LYS A 216 -44.29 -28.86 12.44
C LYS A 216 -45.41 -27.81 12.32
N LEU A 217 -45.21 -26.78 11.50
CA LEU A 217 -46.22 -25.76 11.25
C LEU A 217 -47.46 -26.36 10.56
N GLN A 218 -47.26 -27.17 9.52
CA GLN A 218 -48.35 -27.87 8.82
C GLN A 218 -49.11 -28.82 9.76
N SER A 219 -48.40 -29.58 10.60
CA SER A 219 -49.01 -30.46 11.60
C SER A 219 -49.84 -29.69 12.62
N ASN A 220 -49.36 -28.53 13.10
CA ASN A 220 -50.09 -27.70 14.04
C ASN A 220 -51.34 -27.07 13.41
N ILE A 221 -51.26 -26.64 12.14
CA ILE A 221 -52.42 -26.14 11.39
C ILE A 221 -53.47 -27.25 11.23
N ARG A 222 -53.04 -28.48 10.92
CA ARG A 222 -53.95 -29.63 10.81
C ARG A 222 -54.64 -29.92 12.15
N TYR A 223 -53.87 -29.98 13.23
CA TYR A 223 -54.40 -30.20 14.59
C TYR A 223 -55.41 -29.11 15.01
N ALA A 224 -55.11 -27.84 14.72
CA ALA A 224 -56.02 -26.74 15.03
C ALA A 224 -57.33 -26.83 14.23
N ARG A 225 -57.28 -27.28 12.97
CA ARG A 225 -58.48 -27.54 12.14
C ARG A 225 -59.31 -28.69 12.69
N GLU A 226 -58.66 -29.78 13.08
CA GLU A 226 -59.33 -30.95 13.67
C GLU A 226 -60.05 -30.58 14.98
N GLN A 227 -59.39 -29.83 15.88
CA GLN A 227 -60.03 -29.34 17.11
C GLN A 227 -61.21 -28.39 16.86
N LEU A 228 -61.13 -27.53 15.85
CA LEU A 228 -62.24 -26.66 15.47
C LEU A 228 -63.44 -27.47 14.96
N CYS A 229 -63.18 -28.49 14.13
CA CYS A 229 -64.23 -29.38 13.64
C CYS A 229 -64.86 -30.23 14.76
N GLU A 230 -64.08 -30.67 15.75
CA GLU A 230 -64.63 -31.39 16.92
C GLU A 230 -65.51 -30.50 17.80
N LYS A 231 -65.18 -29.21 17.95
CA LYS A 231 -65.99 -28.25 18.73
C LYS A 231 -67.25 -27.73 18.02
N LEU A 232 -67.34 -27.92 16.70
CA LEU A 232 -68.49 -27.53 15.87
C LEU A 232 -69.48 -28.69 15.65
N LYS A 233 -69.17 -29.89 16.14
CA LYS A 233 -70.09 -31.02 16.28
C LYS A 233 -70.79 -30.99 17.63
#